data_AF-A0A261GT26-F1
#
_entry.id   AF-A0A261GT26-F1
#
_cell.length_a   1.000
_cell.length_b   1.000
_cell.length_c   1.000
_cell.angle_alpha   90.00
_cell.angle_beta   90.00
_cell.angle_gamma   90.00
#
_symmetry.space_group_name_H-M   'P 1'
#
loop_
_entity.id
_entity.type
_entity.pdbx_description
1 polymer ?
#
loop_
_entity_poly.entity_id
_entity_poly.type
_entity_poly.pdbx_seq_one_letter_code
_entity_poly.pdbx_strand_id
1 'polypeptide(L)'
;MKISISERCLIIDCGTFRPRYEIPVASIAGWSFNAEENGATYFAFQLDSVTQHVSITTESASKLENVIEQITEILKYPPKVSIAHSRCSLAKTLIRADAVLTTTLLTGILGSMLTG
;
A
#
# COMPACT_ATOMS: atom_id res chain seq x y z
N MET A 1 5.25 8.66 -10.34
CA MET A 1 6.06 8.59 -9.13
C MET A 1 7.06 7.46 -9.29
N LYS A 2 8.31 7.66 -8.87
CA LYS A 2 9.40 6.68 -8.92
C LYS A 2 10.05 6.60 -7.54
N ILE A 3 10.29 5.39 -7.06
CA ILE A 3 10.97 5.14 -5.79
C ILE A 3 12.37 4.62 -6.08
N SER A 4 13.36 5.08 -5.33
CA SER A 4 14.73 4.58 -5.40
C SER A 4 15.45 4.76 -4.07
N ILE A 5 16.55 4.04 -3.88
CA ILE A 5 17.45 4.25 -2.75
C ILE A 5 18.77 4.84 -3.24
N SER A 6 19.27 5.88 -2.56
CA SER A 6 20.58 6.47 -2.82
C SER A 6 21.19 6.91 -1.50
N GLU A 7 22.46 6.56 -1.24
CA GLU A 7 23.19 7.02 -0.04
C GLU A 7 22.45 6.82 1.30
N ARG A 8 21.70 5.70 1.43
CA ARG A 8 20.83 5.39 2.58
C ARG A 8 19.62 6.31 2.76
N CYS A 9 19.29 7.10 1.76
CA CYS A 9 18.05 7.86 1.67
C CYS A 9 17.05 7.15 0.76
N LEU A 10 15.79 7.11 1.20
CA LEU A 10 14.64 6.83 0.36
C LEU A 10 14.36 8.07 -0.49
N ILE A 11 14.41 7.90 -1.80
CA ILE A 11 14.14 8.95 -2.78
C ILE A 11 12.76 8.70 -3.39
N ILE A 12 11.87 9.68 -3.26
CA ILE A 12 10.54 9.65 -3.85
C ILE A 12 10.43 10.79 -4.87
N ASP A 13 10.54 10.43 -6.14
CA ASP A 13 10.39 11.36 -7.26
C ASP A 13 8.93 11.39 -7.72
N CYS A 14 8.27 12.53 -7.51
CA CYS A 14 6.86 12.70 -7.87
C CYS A 14 6.64 13.13 -9.34
N GLY A 15 7.70 13.39 -10.12
CA GLY A 15 7.67 13.85 -11.52
C GLY A 15 8.13 15.31 -11.72
N THR A 16 8.24 15.73 -12.98
CA THR A 16 8.93 16.95 -13.45
C THR A 16 8.47 18.31 -12.87
N PHE A 17 7.30 18.36 -12.24
CA PHE A 17 6.75 19.59 -11.62
C PHE A 17 6.29 19.37 -10.17
N ARG A 18 6.78 18.30 -9.55
CA ARG A 18 6.39 17.92 -8.20
C ARG A 18 7.64 17.79 -7.33
N PRO A 19 7.51 17.98 -6.01
CA PRO A 19 8.65 17.84 -5.11
C PRO A 19 9.25 16.43 -5.20
N ARG A 20 10.59 16.40 -5.16
CA ARG A 20 11.37 15.20 -4.89
C ARG A 20 11.66 15.16 -3.41
N TYR A 21 11.34 14.05 -2.76
CA TYR A 21 11.59 13.86 -1.33
C TYR A 21 12.80 12.97 -1.12
N GLU A 22 13.63 13.33 -0.16
CA GLU A 22 14.79 12.56 0.26
C GLU A 22 14.69 12.34 1.77
N ILE A 23 14.45 11.09 2.17
CA ILE A 23 14.15 10.73 3.55
C ILE A 23 15.22 9.74 4.03
N PRO A 24 16.07 10.09 5.01
CA PRO A 24 17.07 9.18 5.53
C PRO A 24 16.41 7.91 6.10
N VAL A 25 16.75 6.73 5.59
CA VAL A 25 16.08 5.48 6.02
C VAL A 25 16.29 5.24 7.52
N ALA A 26 17.46 5.60 8.04
CA ALA A 26 17.82 5.42 9.44
C ALA A 26 16.96 6.25 10.41
N SER A 27 16.33 7.35 9.95
CA SER A 27 15.47 8.19 10.79
C SER A 27 13.98 7.80 10.69
N ILE A 28 13.61 6.84 9.83
CA ILE A 28 12.22 6.42 9.68
C ILE A 28 11.90 5.36 10.74
N ALA A 29 11.22 5.80 11.81
CA ALA A 29 10.72 4.92 12.86
C ALA A 29 9.50 4.11 12.42
N GLY A 30 8.75 4.62 11.43
CA GLY A 30 7.61 3.93 10.85
C GLY A 30 7.05 4.69 9.65
N TRP A 31 6.20 4.01 8.87
CA TRP A 31 5.48 4.67 7.79
C TRP A 31 4.07 4.11 7.61
N SER A 32 3.23 4.90 6.96
CA SER A 32 1.83 4.58 6.76
C SER A 32 1.30 5.06 5.41
N PHE A 33 0.32 4.33 4.90
CA PHE A 33 -0.51 4.74 3.78
C PHE A 33 -1.83 5.27 4.34
N ASN A 34 -2.15 6.52 4.04
CA ASN A 34 -3.32 7.21 4.55
C ASN A 34 -4.26 7.57 3.39
N ALA A 35 -5.55 7.28 3.60
CA ALA A 35 -6.63 7.71 2.72
C ALA A 35 -7.64 8.53 3.54
N GLU A 36 -7.65 9.84 3.30
CA GLU A 36 -8.53 10.79 3.98
C GLU A 36 -9.94 10.84 3.36
N GLU A 37 -10.86 11.47 4.10
CA GLU A 37 -12.26 11.66 3.69
C GLU A 37 -12.43 12.64 2.52
N ASN A 38 -11.56 13.64 2.44
CA ASN A 38 -11.51 14.61 1.34
C ASN A 38 -10.99 14.00 0.02
N GLY A 39 -10.69 12.70 -0.01
CA GLY A 39 -10.16 11.99 -1.17
C GLY A 39 -8.63 12.07 -1.31
N ALA A 40 -7.94 12.80 -0.43
CA ALA A 40 -6.48 12.86 -0.43
C ALA A 40 -5.88 11.50 -0.01
N THR A 41 -4.86 11.08 -0.74
CA THR A 41 -4.05 9.90 -0.43
C THR A 41 -2.59 10.31 -0.33
N TYR A 42 -1.92 9.86 0.73
CA TYR A 42 -0.52 10.20 0.97
C TYR A 42 0.20 9.12 1.77
N PHE A 43 1.51 9.05 1.60
CA PHE A 43 2.39 8.35 2.52
C PHE A 43 2.78 9.27 3.67
N ALA A 44 2.81 8.75 4.89
CA ALA A 44 3.34 9.48 6.03
C ALA A 44 4.50 8.68 6.65
N PHE A 45 5.66 9.33 6.75
CA PHE A 45 6.88 8.78 7.34
C PHE A 45 7.09 9.43 8.70
N GLN A 46 7.09 8.63 9.76
CA GLN A 46 7.33 9.07 11.12
C GLN A 46 8.85 9.15 11.34
N LEU A 47 9.35 10.36 11.55
CA LEU A 47 10.73 10.66 11.92
C LEU A 47 10.80 11.04 13.40
N ASP A 48 12.01 11.14 13.96
CA ASP A 48 12.24 11.36 15.40
C ASP A 48 11.47 12.56 16.00
N SER A 49 11.28 13.63 15.22
CA SER A 49 10.63 14.86 15.70
C SER A 49 9.52 15.39 14.79
N VAL A 50 9.24 14.73 13.67
CA VAL A 50 8.28 15.23 12.66
C VAL A 50 7.74 14.09 11.81
N THR A 51 6.53 14.27 11.27
CA THR A 51 5.98 13.38 10.26
C THR A 51 6.11 14.02 8.89
N GLN A 52 6.81 13.36 7.97
CA GLN A 52 6.89 13.80 6.58
C GLN A 52 5.72 13.21 5.78
N HIS A 53 4.86 14.08 5.27
CA HIS A 53 3.76 13.69 4.38
C HIS A 53 4.20 13.78 2.92
N VAL A 54 3.85 12.78 2.11
CA VAL A 54 4.17 12.68 0.69
C VAL A 54 2.90 12.35 -0.07
N SER A 55 2.31 13.34 -0.75
CA SER A 55 1.10 13.16 -1.54
C SER A 55 1.30 12.17 -2.68
N ILE A 56 0.33 11.28 -2.86
CA ILE A 56 0.38 10.27 -3.91
C ILE A 56 -0.04 10.90 -5.24
N THR A 57 0.74 10.60 -6.27
CA THR A 57 0.58 11.22 -7.61
C THR A 57 0.30 10.19 -8.69
N THR A 58 0.22 8.91 -8.32
CA THR A 58 -0.07 7.80 -9.23
C THR A 58 -1.55 7.69 -9.52
N GLU A 59 -1.89 7.58 -10.80
CA GLU A 59 -3.27 7.55 -11.31
C GLU A 59 -3.89 6.15 -11.31
N SER A 60 -3.11 5.07 -11.24
CA SER A 60 -3.61 3.69 -11.27
C SER A 60 -3.27 2.90 -10.01
N ALA A 61 -4.18 2.00 -9.62
CA ALA A 61 -4.02 1.11 -8.46
C ALA A 61 -2.77 0.21 -8.59
N SER A 62 -2.53 -0.36 -9.77
CA SER A 62 -1.35 -1.18 -10.03
C SER A 62 -0.02 -0.43 -9.85
N LYS A 63 0.02 0.86 -10.19
CA LYS A 63 1.21 1.70 -9.96
C LYS A 63 1.38 2.02 -8.49
N LEU A 64 0.27 2.20 -7.76
CA LEU A 64 0.31 2.45 -6.32
C LEU A 64 0.80 1.21 -5.56
N GLU A 65 0.30 0.03 -5.89
CA GLU A 65 0.76 -1.24 -5.32
C GLU A 65 2.27 -1.43 -5.52
N ASN A 66 2.75 -1.23 -6.74
CA ASN A 66 4.18 -1.31 -7.06
C ASN A 66 5.02 -0.29 -6.26
N VAL A 67 4.52 0.94 -6.10
CA VAL A 67 5.18 1.95 -5.25
C VAL A 67 5.24 1.50 -3.78
N ILE A 68 4.16 0.94 -3.25
CA ILE A 68 4.11 0.43 -1.87
C ILE A 68 5.09 -0.74 -1.69
N GLU A 69 5.14 -1.66 -2.65
CA GLU A 69 6.11 -2.77 -2.65
C GLU A 69 7.54 -2.26 -2.65
N GLN A 70 7.90 -1.31 -3.54
CA GLN A 70 9.25 -0.74 -3.58
C GLN A 70 9.66 -0.08 -2.26
N ILE A 71 8.76 0.69 -1.62
CA ILE A 71 9.03 1.31 -0.31
C ILE A 71 9.17 0.22 0.76
N THR A 72 8.32 -0.80 0.75
CA THR A 72 8.37 -1.94 1.69
C THR A 72 9.69 -2.70 1.54
N GLU A 73 10.15 -2.92 0.32
CA GLU A 73 11.43 -3.59 0.04
C GLU A 73 12.63 -2.77 0.52
N ILE A 74 12.57 -1.44 0.42
CA ILE A 74 13.63 -0.55 0.91
C ILE A 74 13.64 -0.50 2.45
N LEU A 75 12.47 -0.33 3.06
CA LEU A 75 12.33 -0.15 4.51
C LEU A 75 12.33 -1.47 5.28
N LYS A 76 12.09 -2.61 4.62
CA LYS A 76 12.01 -3.97 5.19
C LYS A 76 10.85 -4.21 6.14
N TYR A 77 9.83 -3.36 6.12
CA TYR A 77 8.59 -3.57 6.88
C TYR A 77 7.38 -2.91 6.17
N PRO A 78 6.18 -3.49 6.30
CA PRO A 78 4.99 -3.02 5.60
C PRO A 78 4.46 -1.69 6.18
N PRO A 79 3.68 -0.92 5.39
CA PRO A 79 3.06 0.29 5.90
C PRO A 79 1.96 -0.06 6.90
N LYS A 80 1.75 0.82 7.88
CA LYS A 80 0.46 0.86 8.59
C LYS A 80 -0.60 1.40 7.64
N VAL A 81 -1.75 0.74 7.56
CA VAL A 81 -2.88 1.21 6.75
C VAL A 81 -3.84 1.99 7.64
N SER A 82 -4.05 3.25 7.31
CA SER A 82 -5.00 4.13 8.00
C SER A 82 -6.03 4.63 6.98
N ILE A 83 -7.25 4.12 7.08
CA ILE A 83 -8.36 4.49 6.22
C ILE A 83 -9.41 5.14 7.13
N ALA A 84 -9.81 6.38 6.84
CA ALA A 84 -10.90 7.01 7.58
C ALA A 84 -12.17 6.13 7.50
N HIS A 85 -12.79 5.89 8.67
CA HIS A 85 -13.83 4.87 8.93
C HIS A 85 -14.99 4.85 7.90
N SER A 86 -15.28 5.99 7.27
CA SER A 86 -16.36 6.19 6.30
C SER A 86 -16.15 5.46 4.96
N ARG A 87 -14.90 5.21 4.52
CA ARG A 87 -14.61 4.53 3.23
C ARG A 87 -14.72 3.01 3.31
N CYS A 88 -14.70 2.42 4.50
CA CYS A 88 -14.90 0.97 4.67
C CYS A 88 -16.31 0.49 4.34
N SER A 89 -17.30 1.39 4.26
CA SER A 89 -18.70 1.04 3.96
C SER A 89 -18.92 0.59 2.51
N LEU A 90 -18.05 0.96 1.57
CA LEU A 90 -18.19 0.57 0.15
C LEU A 90 -17.28 -0.61 -0.23
N ALA A 91 -16.06 -0.68 0.31
CA ALA A 91 -15.13 -1.78 0.03
C ALA A 91 -15.57 -3.12 0.69
N LYS A 92 -16.25 -3.09 1.84
CA LYS A 92 -16.80 -4.31 2.47
C LYS A 92 -17.94 -4.95 1.67
N THR A 93 -18.59 -4.22 0.76
CA THR A 93 -19.64 -4.78 -0.10
C THR A 93 -19.04 -5.54 -1.29
N LEU A 94 -17.88 -5.11 -1.80
CA LEU A 94 -17.19 -5.80 -2.89
C LEU A 94 -16.36 -7.00 -2.41
N ILE A 95 -15.71 -6.91 -1.25
CA ILE A 95 -14.85 -8.00 -0.74
C ILE A 95 -15.68 -9.20 -0.22
N ARG A 96 -16.98 -9.03 0.07
CA ARG A 96 -17.86 -10.14 0.50
C ARG A 96 -18.52 -10.92 -0.64
N ALA A 97 -18.48 -10.42 -1.87
CA ALA A 97 -19.06 -11.13 -3.02
C ALA A 97 -18.12 -12.23 -3.57
N ASP A 98 -16.80 -12.05 -3.46
CA ASP A 98 -15.82 -12.98 -4.07
C ASP A 98 -15.32 -14.10 -3.14
N ALA A 99 -15.49 -13.95 -1.82
CA ALA A 99 -15.10 -14.99 -0.86
C ALA A 99 -16.12 -16.14 -0.74
N VAL A 100 -17.30 -16.03 -1.35
CA VAL A 100 -18.37 -17.05 -1.29
C VAL A 100 -18.38 -17.96 -2.52
N LEU A 101 -17.72 -17.57 -3.63
CA LEU A 101 -17.74 -18.34 -4.88
C LEU A 101 -16.57 -19.33 -5.04
N THR A 102 -15.56 -19.29 -4.18
CA THR A 102 -14.36 -20.15 -4.31
C THR A 102 -14.33 -21.36 -3.37
N THR A 103 -15.16 -21.42 -2.33
CA THR A 103 -15.20 -22.57 -1.41
C THR A 103 -16.14 -23.70 -1.83
N THR A 104 -17.03 -23.48 -2.79
CA THR A 104 -18.00 -24.52 -3.23
C THR A 104 -17.51 -25.37 -4.40
N LEU A 105 -16.39 -25.00 -5.06
CA LEU A 105 -15.89 -25.70 -6.25
C LEU A 105 -14.64 -26.56 -6.00
N LEU A 106 -14.00 -26.46 -4.83
CA LEU A 106 -12.78 -27.22 -4.52
C LEU A 106 -13.01 -28.50 -3.69
N THR A 107 -14.24 -28.78 -3.28
CA THR A 107 -14.60 -30.07 -2.63
C THR A 107 -15.03 -31.16 -3.62
N GLY A 108 -15.20 -30.84 -4.90
CA GLY A 108 -15.70 -31.78 -5.93
C GLY A 108 -14.64 -32.63 -6.63
N ILE A 109 -13.34 -32.32 -6.50
CA ILE A 109 -12.28 -32.96 -7.32
C ILE A 109 -11.40 -33.94 -6.51
N LEU A 110 -11.46 -33.93 -5.18
CA LEU A 110 -10.67 -34.83 -4.33
C LEU A 110 -11.43 -36.09 -3.85
N GLY A 111 -12.73 -36.21 -4.18
CA GLY A 111 -13.57 -37.33 -3.73
C GLY A 111 -13.71 -38.51 -4.70
N SER A 112 -13.22 -38.44 -5.94
CA SER A 112 -13.53 -39.45 -6.98
C SER A 112 -12.36 -40.37 -7.37
N MET A 113 -11.30 -40.46 -6.54
CA MET A 113 -10.13 -41.31 -6.84
C MET A 113 -9.81 -42.33 -5.72
N LEU A 114 -10.75 -42.60 -4.80
CA LEU A 114 -10.53 -43.59 -3.72
C LEU A 114 -11.60 -44.69 -3.57
N THR A 115 -12.58 -44.80 -4.47
CA THR A 115 -13.47 -45.97 -4.53
C THR A 115 -13.92 -46.23 -5.97
N GLY A 116 -13.50 -47.37 -6.53
CA GLY A 116 -13.86 -47.85 -7.86
C GLY A 116 -12.86 -48.88 -8.36
#